data_AF-A0A9D2DG83-F1
#
_entry.id   AF-A0A9D2DG83-F1
#
_cell.length_a   1.000
_cell.length_b   1.000
_cell.length_c   1.000
_cell.angle_alpha   90.00
_cell.angle_beta   90.00
_cell.angle_gamma   90.00
#
_symmetry.space_group_name_H-M   'P 1'
#
loop_
_entity.id
_entity.type
_entity.pdbx_description
1 polymer ?
#
loop_
_entity_poly.entity_id
_entity_poly.type
_entity_poly.pdbx_seq_one_letter_code
_entity_poly.pdbx_strand_id
1 'polypeptide(L)' 'MKDEPFKISAAVSDDIPRIAELERLCFSEPWSEQSLLSCCKNPEYIFFTAKDEIGNIAGYCSMRYVL' A
#
# COMPACT_ATOMS: atom_id res chain seq x y z
N MET A 1 22.44 11.58 -12.29
CA MET A 1 21.16 11.96 -11.66
C MET A 1 20.33 10.69 -11.65
N LYS A 2 20.01 10.14 -10.48
CA LYS A 2 19.18 8.93 -10.42
C LYS A 2 17.77 9.37 -10.78
N ASP A 3 17.30 9.00 -11.95
CA ASP A 3 15.87 8.84 -12.18
C ASP A 3 15.38 7.92 -11.06
N GLU A 4 14.62 8.46 -10.12
CA GLU A 4 13.86 7.67 -9.18
C GLU A 4 12.47 7.53 -9.81
N PRO A 5 12.23 6.47 -10.61
CA PRO A 5 10.96 6.30 -11.33
C PRO A 5 9.75 6.14 -10.40
N PHE A 6 9.99 5.93 -9.10
CA PHE A 6 8.95 5.70 -8.11
C PHE A 6 9.11 6.62 -6.91
N LYS A 7 8.03 7.31 -6.55
CA LYS A 7 7.90 8.11 -5.36
C LYS A 7 7.18 7.32 -4.27
N ILE A 8 7.85 7.12 -3.15
CA ILE A 8 7.21 6.52 -1.96
C ILE A 8 6.40 7.59 -1.24
N SER A 9 5.14 7.30 -0.95
CA SER A 9 4.24 8.17 -0.18
C SER A 9 3.42 7.33 0.80
N ALA A 10 2.99 7.94 1.91
CA ALA A 10 2.07 7.30 2.84
C ALA A 10 0.76 6.96 2.10
N ALA A 11 0.27 5.74 2.26
CA ALA A 11 -0.98 5.32 1.64
C ALA A 11 -2.16 6.04 2.31
N VAL A 12 -3.10 6.50 1.50
CA VAL A 12 -4.40 7.00 1.99
C VAL A 12 -5.47 5.95 1.76
N SER A 13 -6.63 6.11 2.41
CA SER A 13 -7.74 5.16 2.27
C SER A 13 -8.21 4.96 0.81
N ASP A 14 -7.97 5.94 -0.06
CA ASP A 14 -8.27 5.88 -1.49
C ASP A 14 -7.34 4.92 -2.27
N ASP A 15 -6.14 4.66 -1.75
CA ASP A 15 -5.17 3.73 -2.35
C ASP A 15 -5.49 2.25 -2.02
N ILE A 16 -6.37 2.00 -1.03
CA ILE A 16 -6.70 0.65 -0.52
C ILE A 16 -7.26 -0.31 -1.58
N PRO A 17 -8.19 0.10 -2.47
CA PRO A 17 -8.68 -0.78 -3.52
C PRO A 17 -7.54 -1.26 -4.42
N ARG A 18 -6.63 -0.36 -4.77
CA ARG A 18 -5.48 -0.69 -5.62
C ARG A 18 -4.46 -1.58 -4.90
N ILE A 19 -4.25 -1.35 -3.59
CA ILE A 19 -3.44 -2.24 -2.73
C ILE A 19 -4.05 -3.65 -2.67
N ALA A 20 -5.37 -3.77 -2.55
CA ALA A 20 -6.05 -5.05 -2.53
C ALA A 20 -5.99 -5.80 -3.87
N GLU A 21 -6.00 -5.07 -5.00
CA GLU A 21 -5.72 -5.68 -6.31
C GLU A 21 -4.29 -6.24 -6.36
N LEU A 22 -3.30 -5.48 -5.89
CA LEU A 22 -1.90 -5.92 -5.82
C LEU A 22 -1.73 -7.15 -4.91
N GLU A 23 -2.42 -7.17 -3.76
CA GLU A 23 -2.48 -8.34 -2.87
C GLU A 23 -2.98 -9.59 -3.60
N ARG A 24 -4.12 -9.47 -4.31
CA ARG A 24 -4.70 -10.58 -5.08
C ARG A 24 -3.81 -11.06 -6.22
N LEU A 25 -2.98 -10.18 -6.78
CA LEU A 25 -2.06 -10.52 -7.87
C LEU A 25 -0.76 -11.15 -7.35
N CYS A 26 -0.23 -10.67 -6.22
CA CYS A 26 1.07 -11.07 -5.70
C CYS A 26 1.01 -12.21 -4.66
N PHE A 27 -0.12 -12.40 -3.98
CA PHE A 27 -0.27 -13.37 -2.90
C PHE A 27 -1.41 -14.36 -3.16
N SER A 28 -1.16 -15.63 -2.86
CA SER A 28 -2.19 -16.69 -2.95
C SER A 28 -3.30 -16.53 -1.91
N GLU A 29 -2.99 -15.93 -0.76
CA GLU A 29 -3.93 -15.62 0.33
C GLU A 29 -4.00 -14.10 0.52
N PRO A 30 -4.77 -13.39 -0.32
CA PRO A 30 -4.81 -11.94 -0.28
C PRO A 30 -5.58 -11.43 0.93
N TRP A 31 -5.14 -10.30 1.49
CA TRP A 31 -5.92 -9.58 2.48
C TRP A 31 -7.21 -9.05 1.86
N SER A 32 -8.29 -9.13 2.64
CA SER A 32 -9.55 -8.50 2.25
C SER A 32 -9.43 -6.98 2.30
N GLU A 33 -10.08 -6.28 1.38
CA GLU A 33 -10.15 -4.81 1.33
C GLU A 33 -10.58 -4.21 2.67
N GLN A 34 -11.52 -4.85 3.36
CA GLN A 34 -11.98 -4.44 4.70
C GLN A 34 -10.88 -4.56 5.76
N SER A 35 -10.03 -5.59 5.68
CA SER A 35 -8.91 -5.78 6.60
C SER A 35 -7.84 -4.72 6.38
N LEU A 36 -7.51 -4.44 5.10
CA LEU A 36 -6.59 -3.36 4.72
C LEU A 36 -7.11 -2.00 5.15
N LEU A 37 -8.39 -1.71 4.92
CA LEU A 37 -9.03 -0.46 5.34
C LEU A 37 -9.04 -0.31 6.87
N SER A 38 -9.32 -1.40 7.59
CA SER A 38 -9.25 -1.42 9.05
C SER A 38 -7.83 -1.13 9.51
N CYS A 39 -6.82 -1.81 8.97
CA CYS A 39 -5.43 -1.52 9.28
C CYS A 39 -5.03 -0.08 8.94
N CYS A 40 -5.43 0.45 7.80
CA CYS A 40 -5.14 1.84 7.41
C CYS A 40 -5.74 2.88 8.40
N LYS A 41 -6.87 2.56 9.04
CA LYS A 41 -7.45 3.38 10.11
C LYS A 41 -6.77 3.21 11.46
N ASN A 42 -6.01 2.13 11.66
CA ASN A 42 -5.31 1.88 12.90
C ASN A 42 -3.97 2.63 12.91
N PRO A 43 -3.68 3.47 13.92
CA PRO A 43 -2.43 4.22 13.99
C PRO A 43 -1.19 3.33 14.20
N GLU A 44 -1.38 2.06 14.59
CA GLU A 44 -0.32 1.06 14.77
C GLU A 44 0.20 0.49 13.43
N TYR A 45 -0.55 0.71 12.35
CA TYR A 45 -0.20 0.24 11.03
C TYR A 45 0.20 1.40 10.14
N ILE A 46 1.35 1.26 9.52
CA ILE A 46 1.89 2.23 8.58
C ILE A 46 1.87 1.60 7.20
N PHE A 47 1.22 2.27 6.26
CA PHE A 47 1.16 1.88 4.86
C PHE A 47 1.94 2.86 3.99
N PHE A 48 2.74 2.32 3.09
CA PHE A 48 3.48 3.05 2.07
C PHE A 48 3.10 2.53 0.69
N THR A 49 2.94 3.44 -0.26
CA THR A 49 2.72 3.13 -1.67
C THR A 49 3.86 3.69 -2.49
N ALA A 50 4.36 2.90 -3.44
CA ALA A 50 5.27 3.34 -4.48
C ALA A 50 4.43 3.80 -5.69
N LYS A 51 4.39 5.10 -5.93
CA LYS A 51 3.69 5.71 -7.07
C LYS A 51 4.69 6.07 -8.16
N ASP A 52 4.42 5.65 -9.38
CA ASP A 52 5.18 6.05 -10.57
C ASP A 52 4.96 7.54 -10.88
N GLU A 53 5.71 8.13 -11.81
CA GLU A 53 5.58 9.55 -12.21
C GLU A 53 4.17 9.92 -12.69
N ILE A 54 3.42 8.93 -13.21
CA ILE A 54 2.05 9.08 -13.71
C ILE A 54 1.01 8.93 -12.58
N GLY A 55 1.44 8.65 -11.34
CA GLY A 55 0.57 8.44 -10.18
C GLY A 55 0.03 7.01 -10.03
N ASN A 56 0.49 6.08 -10.86
CA ASN A 56 0.13 4.66 -10.76
C ASN A 56 0.84 3.99 -9.59
N ILE A 57 0.09 3.25 -8.77
CA ILE A 57 0.69 2.47 -7.68
C ILE A 57 1.33 1.22 -8.27
N ALA A 58 2.66 1.21 -8.31
CA ALA A 58 3.48 0.09 -8.78
C ALA A 58 3.67 -0.98 -7.69
N GLY A 59 3.58 -0.58 -6.42
CA GLY A 59 3.71 -1.48 -5.29
C GLY A 59 3.31 -0.82 -3.98
N TYR A 60 3.15 -1.63 -2.95
CA TYR A 60 2.82 -1.14 -1.62
C TYR A 60 3.57 -1.95 -0.56
N CYS A 61 3.78 -1.35 0.61
CA CYS A 61 4.38 -1.97 1.77
C CYS A 61 3.56 -1.58 3.00
N SER A 62 3.30 -2.54 3.87
CA SER A 62 2.65 -2.29 5.16
C SER A 62 3.52 -2.81 6.29
N MET A 63 3.61 -2.06 7.38
CA MET A 63 4.26 -2.48 8.62
C MET A 63 3.32 -2.26 9.78
N ARG A 64 3.30 -3.25 10.69
CA ARG A 64 2.69 -3.13 12.00
C ARG A 64 3.81 -3.09 13.01
N TYR A 65 3.85 -2.07 13.86
CA TYR A 65 4.69 -2.13 15.05
C TYR A 65 3.87 -2.70 16.20
N VAL A 66 4.51 -3.51 17.04
CA VAL A 66 3.93 -4.06 18.27
C VAL A 66 4.88 -3.69 19.39
N LEU A 67 4.38 -2.93 20.38
CA LEU A 67 5.13 -2.50 21.56
C LEU A 67 5.02 -3.52 22.70
#